data_AF-A0A1Q7YB87-F1
#
_entry.id   AF-A0A1Q7YB87-F1
#
_cell.length_a   1.000
_cell.length_b   1.000
_cell.length_c   1.000
_cell.angle_alpha   90.00
_cell.angle_beta   90.00
_cell.angle_gamma   90.00
#
_symmetry.space_group_name_H-M   'P 1'
#
loop_
_entity.id
_entity.type
_entity.pdbx_description
1 polymer ?
#
loop_
_entity_poly.entity_id
_entity_poly.type
_entity_poly.pdbx_seq_one_letter_code
_entity_poly.pdbx_strand_id
1 'polypeptide(L)'
;MSADVERVLNEIKALTPEEQQQVRAALEKMVAETTKPQITEEEFMQHLLAKGIISEIPSPTEADIEAFRDFKPIKVTGKPISETIIEERR
;
A
#
# COMPACT_ATOMS: atom_id res chain seq x y z
N MET A 1 -23.24 -12.80 -16.76
CA MET A 1 -22.92 -12.80 -15.32
C MET A 1 -23.18 -14.21 -14.80
N SER A 2 -22.49 -14.70 -13.77
CA SER A 2 -22.82 -16.04 -13.24
C SER A 2 -24.19 -16.01 -12.57
N ALA A 3 -24.95 -17.11 -12.66
CA ALA A 3 -26.29 -17.22 -12.07
C ALA A 3 -26.30 -16.92 -10.56
N ASP A 4 -25.21 -17.22 -9.87
CA ASP A 4 -25.05 -16.98 -8.44
C ASP A 4 -24.97 -15.49 -8.11
N VAL A 5 -24.35 -14.68 -8.96
CA VAL A 5 -24.21 -13.23 -8.74
C VAL A 5 -25.56 -12.52 -8.88
N GLU A 6 -26.38 -12.94 -9.84
CA GLU A 6 -27.72 -12.37 -10.03
C GLU A 6 -28.64 -12.67 -8.84
N ARG A 7 -28.53 -13.87 -8.27
CA ARG A 7 -29.27 -14.27 -7.08
C ARG A 7 -28.90 -13.40 -5.87
N VAL A 8 -27.60 -13.25 -5.59
CA VAL A 8 -27.11 -12.43 -4.47
C VAL A 8 -27.52 -10.96 -4.64
N LEU A 9 -27.47 -10.41 -5.86
CA LEU A 9 -27.91 -9.04 -6.12
C LEU A 9 -29.40 -8.83 -5.84
N ASN A 10 -30.24 -9.82 -6.13
CA ASN A 10 -31.67 -9.76 -5.84
C ASN A 10 -31.96 -9.86 -4.33
N GLU A 11 -31.20 -10.67 -3.60
CA GLU A 11 -31.29 -10.76 -2.14
C GLU A 11 -30.84 -9.45 -1.46
N ILE A 12 -29.79 -8.79 -1.96
CA ILE A 12 -29.33 -7.48 -1.45
C ILE A 12 -30.37 -6.37 -1.71
N LYS A 13 -31.05 -6.38 -2.86
CA LYS A 13 -32.10 -5.40 -3.18
C LYS A 13 -33.31 -5.49 -2.25
N ALA A 14 -33.58 -6.67 -1.68
CA ALA A 14 -34.70 -6.88 -0.76
C ALA A 14 -34.41 -6.39 0.67
N LEU A 15 -33.15 -6.07 1.00
CA LEU A 15 -32.74 -5.57 2.30
C LEU A 15 -33.13 -4.10 2.51
N THR A 16 -33.21 -3.71 3.78
CA THR A 16 -33.38 -2.31 4.16
C THR A 16 -32.15 -1.47 3.80
N PRO A 17 -32.26 -0.13 3.68
CA PRO A 17 -31.13 0.74 3.37
C PRO A 17 -29.94 0.59 4.34
N GLU A 18 -30.21 0.38 5.62
CA GLU A 18 -29.18 0.19 6.65
C GLU A 18 -28.44 -1.15 6.46
N GLU A 19 -29.17 -2.22 6.19
CA GLU A 19 -28.59 -3.54 5.90
C GLU A 19 -27.80 -3.54 4.60
N GLN A 20 -28.25 -2.83 3.57
CA GLN A 20 -27.49 -2.64 2.33
C GLN A 20 -26.15 -1.92 2.60
N GLN A 21 -26.16 -0.92 3.49
CA GLN A 21 -24.95 -0.20 3.87
C GLN A 21 -23.99 -1.09 4.68
N GLN A 22 -24.51 -1.97 5.53
CA GLN A 22 -23.71 -2.98 6.23
C GLN A 22 -23.09 -4.00 5.28
N VAL A 23 -23.86 -4.50 4.30
CA VAL A 23 -23.36 -5.42 3.27
C VAL A 23 -22.25 -4.75 2.45
N ARG A 24 -22.44 -3.49 2.07
CA ARG A 24 -21.41 -2.71 1.37
C ARG A 24 -20.13 -2.60 2.21
N ALA A 25 -20.23 -2.24 3.48
CA ALA A 25 -19.07 -2.13 4.36
C ALA A 25 -18.34 -3.47 4.54
N ALA A 26 -19.09 -4.56 4.66
CA ALA A 26 -18.53 -5.91 4.74
C ALA A 26 -17.81 -6.31 3.45
N LEU A 27 -18.40 -6.04 2.28
CA LEU A 27 -17.78 -6.27 0.98
C LEU A 27 -16.51 -5.42 0.80
N GLU A 28 -16.54 -4.14 1.16
CA GLU A 28 -15.36 -3.25 1.10
C GLU A 28 -14.24 -3.79 1.99
N LYS A 29 -14.55 -4.30 3.19
CA LYS A 29 -13.55 -4.92 4.08
C LYS A 29 -12.99 -6.22 3.50
N MET A 30 -13.83 -7.09 2.96
CA MET A 30 -13.40 -8.34 2.33
C MET A 30 -12.51 -8.06 1.10
N VAL A 31 -12.89 -7.07 0.29
CA VAL A 31 -12.06 -6.61 -0.83
C VAL A 31 -10.76 -6.04 -0.29
N ALA A 32 -10.75 -5.16 0.71
CA ALA A 32 -9.52 -4.59 1.27
C ALA A 32 -8.56 -5.64 1.87
N GLU A 33 -9.09 -6.69 2.50
CA GLU A 33 -8.30 -7.81 3.06
C GLU A 33 -7.71 -8.70 1.96
N THR A 34 -8.46 -8.92 0.88
CA THR A 34 -7.99 -9.69 -0.29
C THR A 34 -7.10 -8.86 -1.22
N THR A 35 -7.27 -7.54 -1.16
CA THR A 35 -6.61 -6.52 -1.99
C THR A 35 -5.73 -5.65 -1.10
N LYS A 36 -4.93 -6.27 -0.21
CA LYS A 36 -3.64 -5.66 0.07
C LYS A 36 -3.00 -5.45 -1.30
N PRO A 37 -2.63 -4.22 -1.66
CA PRO A 37 -2.01 -4.00 -2.95
C PRO A 37 -0.72 -4.84 -2.96
N GLN A 38 -0.77 -6.00 -3.61
CA GLN A 38 0.41 -6.73 -4.07
C GLN A 38 1.02 -6.01 -5.28
N ILE A 39 0.62 -4.76 -5.54
CA ILE A 39 1.33 -3.93 -6.47
C ILE A 39 2.72 -3.70 -5.88
N THR A 40 3.70 -4.15 -6.63
CA THR A 40 5.09 -3.81 -6.42
C THR A 40 5.25 -2.30 -6.36
N GLU A 41 6.34 -1.83 -5.75
CA GLU A 41 6.68 -0.40 -5.73
C GLU A 41 6.67 0.20 -7.14
N GLU A 42 7.11 -0.59 -8.12
CA GLU A 42 7.12 -0.23 -9.53
C GLU A 42 5.71 -0.06 -10.12
N GLU A 43 4.80 -1.00 -9.87
CA GLU A 43 3.39 -0.88 -10.29
C GLU A 43 2.68 0.31 -9.61
N PHE A 44 3.04 0.60 -8.36
CA PHE A 44 2.53 1.78 -7.67
C PHE A 44 3.05 3.08 -8.30
N MET A 45 4.34 3.16 -8.63
CA MET A 45 4.91 4.31 -9.33
C MET A 45 4.25 4.53 -10.70
N GLN A 46 4.02 3.45 -11.47
CA GLN A 46 3.28 3.52 -12.74
C GLN A 46 1.86 4.07 -12.55
N HIS A 47 1.18 3.68 -11.49
CA HIS A 47 -0.15 4.21 -11.16
C HIS A 47 -0.12 5.71 -10.83
N LEU A 48 0.90 6.18 -10.10
CA LEU A 48 1.07 7.60 -9.80
C LEU A 48 1.35 8.43 -11.06
N LEU A 49 2.16 7.90 -11.99
CA LEU A 49 2.45 8.50 -13.28
C LEU A 49 1.18 8.61 -14.14
N ALA A 50 0.41 7.52 -14.22
CA ALA A 50 -0.85 7.49 -14.97
C ALA A 50 -1.90 8.47 -14.42
N LYS A 51 -1.87 8.73 -13.11
CA LYS A 51 -2.71 9.74 -12.46
C LYS A 51 -2.18 11.18 -12.59
N GLY A 52 -0.99 11.37 -13.17
CA GLY A 52 -0.33 12.66 -13.29
C GLY A 52 0.10 13.27 -11.95
N ILE A 53 0.22 12.45 -10.90
CA ILE A 53 0.72 12.88 -9.58
C ILE A 53 2.22 13.12 -9.65
N ILE A 54 2.92 12.30 -10.44
CA ILE A 54 4.33 12.48 -10.79
C ILE A 54 4.44 12.65 -12.31
N SER A 55 5.47 13.36 -12.76
CA SER A 55 5.73 13.60 -14.18
C SER A 55 6.56 12.50 -14.83
N GLU A 56 7.40 11.81 -14.06
CA GLU A 56 8.29 10.76 -14.53
C GLU A 56 8.70 9.82 -13.39
N ILE A 57 9.14 8.61 -13.74
CA ILE A 57 9.76 7.66 -12.82
C ILE A 57 11.27 7.77 -13.04
N PRO A 58 12.04 8.30 -12.07
CA PRO A 58 13.46 8.54 -12.25
C PRO A 58 14.20 7.20 -12.39
N SER A 59 14.98 7.08 -13.45
CA SER A 59 15.93 5.99 -13.61
C SER A 59 17.28 6.42 -13.03
N PRO A 60 18.00 5.55 -12.30
CA PRO A 60 19.33 5.88 -11.79
C PRO A 60 20.25 6.32 -12.93
N THR A 61 20.94 7.44 -12.76
CA THR A 61 21.97 7.86 -13.71
C THR A 61 23.26 7.05 -13.51
N GLU A 62 24.18 7.08 -14.48
CA GLU A 62 25.50 6.43 -14.32
C GLU A 62 26.25 6.99 -13.10
N ALA A 63 26.14 8.30 -12.84
CA ALA A 63 26.72 8.95 -11.67
C ALA A 63 26.13 8.44 -10.35
N ASP A 64 24.82 8.18 -10.30
CA ASP A 64 24.17 7.61 -9.10
C ASP A 64 24.64 6.18 -8.82
N ILE A 65 24.83 5.38 -9.87
CA ILE A 65 25.33 4.01 -9.78
C ILE A 65 26.78 4.01 -9.28
N GLU A 66 27.63 4.90 -9.80
CA GLU A 66 29.01 5.06 -9.34
C GLU A 66 29.07 5.51 -7.87
N ALA A 67 28.27 6.51 -7.49
CA ALA A 67 28.19 6.98 -6.10
C ALA A 67 27.74 5.88 -5.13
N PHE A 68 26.79 5.03 -5.55
CA PHE A 68 26.36 3.88 -4.75
C PHE A 68 27.47 2.83 -4.60
N ARG A 69 28.24 2.55 -5.65
CA ARG A 69 29.38 1.62 -5.58
C ARG A 69 30.48 2.12 -4.66
N ASP A 70 30.71 3.42 -4.64
CA ASP A 70 31.72 4.06 -3.79
C ASP A 70 31.24 4.31 -2.35
N PHE A 71 29.98 3.95 -2.03
CA PHE A 71 29.42 4.13 -0.70
C PHE A 71 30.20 3.32 0.34
N LYS A 72 30.73 4.02 1.35
CA LYS A 72 31.40 3.42 2.50
C LYS A 72 30.56 3.64 3.75
N PRO A 73 29.93 2.58 4.29
CA PRO A 73 29.16 2.68 5.52
C PRO A 73 30.02 3.24 6.65
N ILE A 74 29.53 4.28 7.31
CA ILE A 74 30.19 4.83 8.50
C ILE A 74 29.84 3.91 9.66
N LYS A 75 30.87 3.35 10.30
CA LYS A 75 30.67 2.56 11.52
C LYS A 75 30.34 3.50 12.68
N VAL A 76 29.08 3.53 13.06
CA VAL A 76 28.63 4.25 14.27
C VAL A 76 29.05 3.47 15.51
N THR A 77 29.69 4.16 16.45
CA THR A 77 30.05 3.62 17.76
C THR A 77 29.09 4.17 18.81
N GLY A 78 28.45 3.30 19.59
CA GLY A 78 27.54 3.70 20.67
C GLY A 78 26.31 2.81 20.76
N LYS A 79 25.43 3.11 21.72
CA LYS A 79 24.13 2.45 21.84
C LYS A 79 23.20 2.92 20.71
N PRO A 80 22.30 2.07 20.21
CA PRO A 80 21.25 2.48 19.28
C PRO A 80 20.36 3.56 19.90
N ILE A 81 19.92 4.51 19.10
CA ILE A 81 18.98 5.55 19.53
C ILE A 81 17.70 4.96 20.14
N SER A 82 17.28 3.78 19.66
CA SER A 82 16.13 3.05 20.20
C SER A 82 16.33 2.65 21.66
N GLU A 83 17.54 2.25 22.07
CA GLU A 83 17.83 1.95 23.48
C GLU A 83 17.85 3.23 24.33
N THR A 84 18.47 4.30 23.83
CA THR A 84 18.52 5.60 24.54
C THR A 84 17.12 6.15 24.81
N ILE A 85 16.22 6.11 23.82
CA ILE A 85 14.85 6.60 23.98
C ILE A 85 14.08 5.80 25.03
N ILE A 86 14.33 4.50 25.15
CA ILE A 86 13.68 3.64 26.16
C ILE A 86 14.18 3.98 27.57
N GLU A 87 15.48 4.24 27.73
CA GLU A 87 16.08 4.61 29.02
C GLU A 87 15.58 5.97 29.52
N GLU A 88 15.44 6.99 28.65
CA GLU A 88 15.03 8.35 29.04
C GLU A 88 13.53 8.52 29.32
N ARG A 89 12.68 7.60 28.85
CA ARG A 89 11.21 7.67 29.03
C ARG A 89 10.69 6.87 30.22
N ARG A 90 11.57 6.25 31.01
CA ARG A 90 11.23 5.58 32.26
C ARG A 90 11.44 6.52 33.44
#